data_AF-A0A366KPH5-F1
#
_entry.id   AF-A0A366KPH5-F1
#
_cell.length_a   1.000
_cell.length_b   1.000
_cell.length_c   1.000
_cell.angle_alpha   90.00
_cell.angle_beta   90.00
_cell.angle_gamma   90.00
#
_symmetry.space_group_name_H-M   'P 1'
#
loop_
_entity.id
_entity.type
_entity.pdbx_description
1 polymer ?
#
loop_
_entity_poly.entity_id
_entity_poly.type
_entity_poly.pdbx_seq_one_letter_code
_entity_poly.pdbx_strand_id
1 'polypeptide(L)'
;MKKIFLFLLAIAGIFYTSCKKTDRNDTEDGPGEVYGKWKLTETMFDPGDGSGRYKKVTGDAKYLTIEKSADKAGNFKGDAVPDIYAFRILDSVRMEVFSNTYKMPLTYRYKVSAKSLLLNPPCIEGCGYRFVRE
;
A
#
# COMPACT_ATOMS: atom_id res chain seq x y z
N MET A 1 -11.34 -52.30 27.99
CA MET A 1 -11.38 -51.38 26.83
C MET A 1 -12.01 -50.01 27.14
N LYS A 2 -11.69 -49.38 28.29
CA LYS A 2 -12.12 -48.00 28.62
C LYS A 2 -10.95 -47.03 28.84
N LYS A 3 -9.75 -47.56 29.09
CA LYS A 3 -8.53 -46.77 29.33
C LYS A 3 -7.83 -46.31 28.04
N ILE A 4 -8.07 -46.98 26.92
CA ILE A 4 -7.50 -46.61 25.60
C ILE A 4 -8.25 -45.40 25.00
N PHE A 5 -9.54 -45.27 25.28
CA PHE A 5 -10.36 -44.17 24.77
C PHE A 5 -9.96 -42.81 25.38
N LEU A 6 -9.50 -42.81 26.64
CA LEU A 6 -8.98 -41.63 27.32
C LEU A 6 -7.62 -41.15 26.77
N PHE A 7 -6.82 -42.06 26.21
CA PHE A 7 -5.51 -41.70 25.63
C PHE A 7 -5.64 -41.07 24.23
N LEU A 8 -6.64 -41.50 23.44
CA LEU A 8 -6.93 -40.92 22.12
C LEU A 8 -7.53 -39.51 22.21
N LEU A 9 -8.26 -39.19 23.27
CA LEU A 9 -8.81 -37.84 23.49
C LEU A 9 -7.72 -36.82 23.89
N ALA A 10 -6.64 -37.27 24.54
CA ALA A 10 -5.54 -36.42 24.97
C ALA A 10 -4.61 -35.99 23.81
N ILE A 11 -4.48 -36.82 22.78
CA ILE A 11 -3.60 -36.55 21.62
C ILE A 11 -4.26 -35.59 20.62
N ALA A 12 -5.59 -35.56 20.55
CA ALA A 12 -6.33 -34.65 19.65
C ALA A 12 -6.30 -33.17 20.08
N GLY A 13 -5.90 -32.86 21.32
CA GLY A 13 -5.87 -31.49 21.85
C GLY A 13 -4.64 -30.65 21.49
N ILE A 14 -3.57 -31.26 20.98
CA ILE A 14 -2.25 -30.61 20.86
C ILE A 14 -2.08 -29.84 19.52
N PHE A 15 -3.01 -29.97 18.57
CA PHE A 15 -2.88 -29.36 17.23
C PHE A 15 -3.47 -27.95 17.08
N TYR A 16 -3.94 -27.29 18.15
CA TYR A 16 -4.58 -25.96 18.05
C TYR A 16 -3.70 -24.75 18.39
N THR A 17 -2.40 -24.93 18.68
CA THR A 17 -1.52 -23.81 19.02
C THR A 17 -0.41 -23.61 17.98
N SER A 18 -0.77 -23.24 16.75
CA SER A 18 0.20 -22.63 15.83
C SER A 18 -0.44 -21.63 14.86
N CYS A 19 -1.19 -20.67 15.42
CA CYS A 19 -1.19 -19.34 14.83
C CYS A 19 -0.07 -18.54 15.51
N LYS A 20 1.16 -18.64 15.00
CA LYS A 20 2.09 -17.51 15.16
C LYS A 20 1.44 -16.36 14.40
N LYS A 21 0.89 -15.39 15.14
CA LYS A 21 0.66 -14.06 14.58
C LYS A 21 2.05 -13.56 14.23
N THR A 22 2.40 -13.63 12.96
CA THR A 22 3.62 -13.02 12.44
C THR A 22 3.64 -11.58 12.89
N ASP A 23 4.74 -11.19 13.52
CA ASP A 23 4.99 -9.87 14.05
C ASP A 23 4.57 -8.82 13.01
N ARG A 24 3.50 -8.08 13.32
CA ARG A 24 3.10 -6.91 12.55
C ARG A 24 4.15 -5.82 12.80
N ASN A 25 5.30 -5.95 12.14
CA ASN A 25 6.21 -4.83 11.88
C ASN A 25 5.68 -3.96 10.72
N ASP A 26 4.36 -3.82 10.63
CA ASP A 26 3.71 -2.80 9.82
C ASP A 26 3.26 -1.72 10.79
N THR A 27 4.16 -0.76 11.03
CA THR A 27 3.92 0.59 11.58
C THR A 27 2.58 0.76 12.30
N GLU A 28 2.65 0.87 13.63
CA GLU A 28 1.58 1.08 14.63
C GLU A 28 0.71 2.35 14.43
N ASP A 29 0.56 2.84 13.20
CA ASP A 29 -0.10 4.10 12.91
C ASP A 29 -1.62 3.99 12.74
N GLY A 30 -2.23 2.85 13.10
CA GLY A 30 -3.69 2.65 12.99
C GLY A 30 -4.23 2.61 11.55
N PRO A 31 -5.56 2.44 11.37
CA PRO A 31 -6.19 2.43 10.06
C PRO A 31 -6.04 3.79 9.37
N GLY A 32 -5.45 3.79 8.17
CA GLY A 32 -5.24 4.99 7.37
C GLY A 32 -6.34 5.24 6.34
N GLU A 33 -6.60 6.51 6.04
CA GLU A 33 -7.44 6.95 4.93
C GLU A 33 -6.55 7.57 3.84
N VAL A 34 -6.76 7.26 2.56
CA VAL A 34 -5.91 7.79 1.47
C VAL A 34 -6.04 9.30 1.28
N TYR A 35 -7.16 9.88 1.69
CA TYR A 35 -7.43 11.30 1.49
C TYR A 35 -6.58 12.18 2.43
N GLY A 36 -6.21 13.35 1.93
CA GLY A 36 -5.36 14.31 2.64
C GLY A 36 -4.17 14.78 1.81
N LYS A 37 -3.29 15.53 2.47
CA LYS A 37 -2.05 16.03 1.89
C LYS A 37 -0.88 15.15 2.30
N TRP A 38 -0.03 14.84 1.34
CA TRP A 38 1.04 13.87 1.45
C TRP A 38 2.32 14.45 0.89
N LYS A 39 3.39 14.45 1.68
CA LYS A 39 4.72 14.89 1.25
C LYS A 39 5.50 13.70 0.72
N LEU A 40 6.02 13.79 -0.50
CA LEU A 40 6.86 12.74 -1.10
C LEU A 40 8.20 12.69 -0.37
N THR A 41 8.59 11.50 0.10
CA THR A 41 9.83 11.30 0.86
C THR A 41 10.82 10.41 0.13
N GLU A 42 10.35 9.37 -0.55
CA GLU A 42 11.21 8.43 -1.26
C GLU A 42 10.59 7.96 -2.57
N THR A 43 11.44 7.67 -3.55
CA THR A 43 11.06 7.02 -4.81
C THR A 43 11.90 5.78 -5.05
N MET A 44 11.37 4.83 -5.79
CA MET A 44 12.06 3.61 -6.18
C MET A 44 11.79 3.32 -7.65
N PHE A 45 12.84 2.93 -8.37
CA PHE A 45 12.81 2.44 -9.73
C PHE A 45 13.90 1.39 -9.86
N ASP A 46 13.54 0.16 -10.19
CA ASP A 46 14.45 -0.95 -10.42
C ASP A 46 14.84 -1.01 -11.90
N PRO A 47 16.13 -1.11 -12.25
CA PRO A 47 16.57 -1.19 -13.64
C PRO A 47 16.40 -2.58 -14.26
N GLY A 48 15.90 -3.57 -13.50
CA GLY A 48 15.67 -4.95 -13.97
C GLY A 48 16.73 -5.96 -13.53
N ASP A 49 17.70 -5.54 -12.71
CA ASP A 49 18.73 -6.40 -12.12
C ASP A 49 18.45 -6.77 -10.64
N GLY A 50 17.33 -6.30 -10.09
CA GLY A 50 16.95 -6.53 -8.69
C GLY A 50 17.67 -5.60 -7.70
N SER A 51 18.41 -4.60 -8.17
CA SER A 51 19.09 -3.60 -7.35
C SER A 51 18.20 -2.43 -6.93
N GLY A 52 16.93 -2.39 -7.36
CA GLY A 52 16.00 -1.30 -7.04
C GLY A 52 15.82 -1.12 -5.54
N ARG A 53 16.06 0.10 -5.04
CA ARG A 53 15.87 0.49 -3.63
C ARG A 53 15.18 1.84 -3.56
N TYR A 54 14.46 2.09 -2.47
CA TYR A 54 13.95 3.42 -2.17
C TYR A 54 15.11 4.37 -1.91
N LYS A 55 15.07 5.54 -2.55
CA LYS A 55 16.02 6.63 -2.37
C LYS A 55 15.24 7.87 -1.91
N LYS A 56 15.80 8.61 -0.96
CA LYS A 56 15.22 9.87 -0.49
C LYS A 56 15.15 10.88 -1.64
N VAL A 57 14.04 11.60 -1.73
CA VAL A 57 13.90 12.72 -2.65
C VAL A 57 14.78 13.88 -2.16
N THR A 58 15.53 14.48 -3.08
CA THR A 58 16.39 15.64 -2.84
C THR A 58 15.83 16.87 -3.58
N GLY A 59 16.11 18.08 -3.06
CA GLY A 59 15.62 19.33 -3.62
C GLY A 59 14.33 19.81 -2.95
N ASP A 60 13.53 20.57 -3.70
CA ASP A 60 12.28 21.14 -3.19
C ASP A 60 11.27 20.04 -2.80
N ALA A 61 10.52 20.32 -1.74
CA ALA A 61 9.51 19.41 -1.24
C ALA A 61 8.35 19.29 -2.24
N LYS A 62 8.02 18.06 -2.61
CA LYS A 62 6.89 17.73 -3.51
C LYS A 62 5.72 17.15 -2.73
N TYR A 63 4.51 17.48 -3.17
CA TYR A 63 3.27 17.11 -2.49
C TYR A 63 2.27 16.43 -3.42
N LEU A 64 1.46 15.57 -2.82
CA LEU A 64 0.28 14.97 -3.39
C LEU A 64 -0.91 15.26 -2.47
N THR A 65 -1.95 15.87 -3.01
CA THR A 65 -3.23 16.02 -2.32
C THR A 65 -4.22 15.05 -2.96
N ILE A 66 -4.85 14.22 -2.12
CA ILE A 66 -5.85 13.23 -2.51
C ILE A 66 -7.20 13.70 -1.96
N GLU A 67 -8.12 14.06 -2.86
CA GLU A 67 -9.42 14.60 -2.48
C GLU A 67 -10.55 13.61 -2.77
N LYS A 68 -11.56 13.58 -1.88
CA LYS A 68 -12.82 12.90 -2.17
C LYS A 68 -13.55 13.64 -3.29
N SER A 69 -14.21 12.89 -4.16
CA SER A 69 -15.18 13.44 -5.10
C SER A 69 -16.54 12.78 -4.89
N ALA A 70 -17.59 13.53 -5.22
CA ALA A 70 -18.97 13.07 -5.11
C ALA A 70 -19.34 12.04 -6.20
N ASP A 71 -18.60 11.99 -7.31
CA ASP A 71 -18.85 11.14 -8.48
C ASP A 71 -18.15 9.76 -8.43
N LYS A 72 -17.69 9.34 -7.24
CA LYS A 72 -16.95 8.10 -6.96
C LYS A 72 -15.49 8.07 -7.41
N ALA A 73 -15.02 9.02 -8.22
CA ALA A 73 -13.62 9.13 -8.63
C ALA A 73 -12.92 10.27 -7.86
N GLY A 74 -12.02 9.96 -6.93
CA GLY A 74 -11.27 10.99 -6.20
C GLY A 74 -10.27 11.72 -7.12
N ASN A 75 -9.81 12.89 -6.68
CA ASN A 75 -8.87 13.71 -7.46
C ASN A 75 -7.46 13.66 -6.88
N PHE A 76 -6.47 13.66 -7.77
CA PHE A 76 -5.06 13.90 -7.45
C PHE A 76 -4.68 15.32 -7.82
N LYS A 77 -3.95 15.99 -6.93
CA LYS A 77 -3.37 17.32 -7.14
C LYS A 77 -1.95 17.38 -6.60
N GLY A 78 -1.16 18.33 -7.09
CA GLY A 78 0.21 18.56 -6.63
C GLY A 78 1.25 18.18 -7.67
N ASP A 79 2.52 18.20 -7.26
CA ASP A 79 3.70 18.11 -8.12
C ASP A 79 4.52 16.84 -7.89
N ALA A 80 4.13 16.00 -6.92
CA ALA A 80 4.81 14.74 -6.66
C ALA A 80 4.61 13.69 -7.76
N VAL A 81 3.44 13.68 -8.39
CA VAL A 81 3.03 12.77 -9.47
C VAL A 81 2.16 13.54 -10.47
N PRO A 82 2.75 14.39 -11.32
CA PRO A 82 1.99 15.39 -12.10
C PRO A 82 1.14 14.81 -13.23
N ASP A 83 1.42 13.58 -13.67
CA ASP A 83 0.73 13.00 -14.83
C ASP A 83 -0.63 12.39 -14.49
N ILE A 84 -0.94 12.19 -13.20
CA ILE A 84 -2.17 11.55 -12.73
C ILE A 84 -3.13 12.61 -12.17
N TYR A 85 -4.43 12.49 -12.49
CA TYR A 85 -5.42 13.51 -12.13
C TYR A 85 -6.62 12.96 -11.34
N ALA A 86 -6.94 11.68 -11.49
CA ALA A 86 -8.06 11.06 -10.78
C ALA A 86 -7.77 9.61 -10.42
N PHE A 87 -8.57 9.08 -9.50
CA PHE A 87 -8.50 7.68 -9.10
C PHE A 87 -9.85 7.12 -8.64
N ARG A 88 -9.96 5.80 -8.60
CA ARG A 88 -11.09 5.07 -8.04
C ARG A 88 -10.58 3.92 -7.19
N ILE A 89 -10.97 3.87 -5.92
CA ILE A 89 -10.62 2.75 -5.04
C ILE A 89 -11.37 1.51 -5.51
N LEU A 90 -10.63 0.43 -5.79
CA LEU A 90 -11.21 -0.84 -6.21
C LEU A 90 -11.39 -1.77 -5.01
N ASP A 91 -10.40 -1.82 -4.12
CA ASP A 91 -10.41 -2.59 -2.88
C ASP A 91 -9.35 -2.05 -1.90
N SER A 92 -9.06 -2.80 -0.83
CA SER A 92 -8.12 -2.38 0.24
C SER A 92 -6.65 -2.26 -0.19
N VAL A 93 -6.27 -2.76 -1.38
CA VAL A 93 -4.87 -2.75 -1.86
C VAL A 93 -4.73 -2.24 -3.29
N ARG A 94 -5.83 -1.99 -4.01
CA ARG A 94 -5.82 -1.54 -5.41
C ARG A 94 -6.68 -0.31 -5.64
N MET A 95 -6.16 0.59 -6.47
CA MET A 95 -6.91 1.70 -7.05
C MET A 95 -6.68 1.74 -8.55
N GLU A 96 -7.69 2.19 -9.26
CA GLU A 96 -7.59 2.60 -10.65
C GLU A 96 -7.15 4.05 -10.70
N VAL A 97 -6.19 4.39 -11.55
CA VAL A 97 -5.59 5.72 -11.67
C VAL A 97 -5.71 6.19 -13.11
N PHE A 98 -6.19 7.42 -13.27
CA PHE A 98 -6.37 8.09 -14.54
C PHE A 98 -5.25 9.10 -14.74
N SER A 99 -4.66 9.12 -15.94
CA SER A 99 -3.53 9.97 -16.27
C SER A 99 -3.72 10.68 -17.60
N ASN A 100 -2.96 11.74 -17.82
CA ASN A 100 -2.93 12.46 -19.09
C ASN A 100 -2.12 11.70 -20.16
N THR A 101 -1.25 10.79 -19.73
CA THR A 101 -0.31 10.06 -20.59
C THR A 101 -0.90 8.79 -21.19
N TYR A 102 -1.77 8.09 -20.46
CA TYR A 102 -2.31 6.79 -20.86
C TYR A 102 -3.80 6.89 -21.22
N LYS A 103 -4.20 6.27 -22.34
CA LYS A 103 -5.60 6.23 -22.80
C LYS A 103 -6.50 5.35 -21.93
N MET A 104 -5.92 4.36 -21.28
CA MET A 104 -6.61 3.43 -20.39
C MET A 104 -6.14 3.66 -18.96
N PRO A 105 -7.03 3.50 -17.97
CA PRO A 105 -6.63 3.65 -16.58
C PRO A 105 -5.63 2.58 -16.16
N LEU A 106 -4.74 2.95 -15.25
CA LEU A 106 -3.73 2.06 -14.68
C LEU A 106 -4.19 1.53 -13.34
N THR A 107 -3.92 0.26 -13.05
CA THR A 107 -4.15 -0.29 -11.70
C THR A 107 -2.90 -0.08 -10.85
N TYR A 108 -3.00 0.77 -9.84
CA TYR A 108 -1.96 0.97 -8.84
C TYR A 108 -2.26 0.07 -7.64
N ARG A 109 -1.20 -0.48 -7.05
CA ARG A 109 -1.27 -1.01 -5.68
C ARG A 109 -0.98 0.11 -4.69
N TYR A 110 -1.58 0.04 -3.52
CA TYR A 110 -1.32 1.02 -2.48
C TYR A 110 -1.33 0.39 -1.08
N LYS A 111 -0.69 1.09 -0.14
CA LYS A 111 -0.75 0.82 1.29
C LYS A 111 -0.83 2.14 2.02
N VAL A 112 -1.73 2.25 3.00
CA VAL A 112 -1.96 3.49 3.75
C VAL A 112 -2.08 3.22 5.24
N SER A 113 -1.51 4.11 6.04
CA SER A 113 -1.69 4.22 7.50
C SER A 113 -2.09 5.64 7.87
N ALA A 114 -2.26 5.96 9.16
CA ALA A 114 -2.50 7.36 9.54
C ALA A 114 -1.34 8.29 9.18
N LYS A 115 -0.10 7.77 9.02
CA LYS A 115 1.10 8.61 8.77
C LYS A 115 1.77 8.38 7.43
N SER A 116 1.52 7.26 6.76
CA SER A 116 2.23 6.89 5.53
C SER A 116 1.29 6.52 4.40
N LEU A 117 1.73 6.83 3.18
CA LEU A 117 1.11 6.36 1.95
C LEU A 117 2.21 5.81 1.05
N LEU A 118 1.97 4.62 0.52
CA LEU A 118 2.76 3.99 -0.51
C LEU A 118 1.88 3.82 -1.75
N LEU A 119 2.36 4.32 -2.89
CA LEU A 119 1.75 4.10 -4.20
C LEU A 119 2.73 3.29 -5.07
N ASN A 120 2.24 2.21 -5.67
CA ASN A 120 3.00 1.36 -6.59
C ASN A 120 2.29 1.30 -7.95
N PRO A 121 2.81 2.02 -8.96
CA PRO A 121 2.37 1.89 -10.34
C PRO A 121 2.60 0.47 -10.89
N PRO A 122 1.92 0.08 -11.99
CA PRO A 122 2.11 -1.19 -12.66
C PRO A 122 3.37 -1.15 -13.54
N CYS A 123 4.55 -1.11 -12.94
CA CYS A 123 5.82 -1.19 -13.64
C CYS A 123 6.24 -2.65 -13.87
N ILE A 124 6.94 -2.93 -14.98
CA ILE A 124 7.50 -4.26 -15.28
C ILE A 124 8.58 -4.58 -14.24
N GLU A 125 9.50 -3.64 -14.05
CA GLU A 125 10.47 -3.62 -12.96
C GLU A 125 9.87 -2.88 -11.74
N GLY A 126 10.33 -3.19 -10.53
CA GLY A 126 9.77 -2.58 -9.31
C GLY A 126 9.81 -1.05 -9.35
N CYS A 127 8.70 -0.39 -8.99
CA CYS A 127 8.66 1.06 -8.84
C CYS A 127 7.72 1.47 -7.70
N GLY A 128 7.92 2.65 -7.11
CA GLY A 128 7.02 3.14 -6.07
C GLY A 128 7.35 4.51 -5.51
N TYR A 129 6.36 5.09 -4.85
CA TYR A 129 6.40 6.40 -4.21
C TYR A 129 6.00 6.26 -2.75
N ARG A 130 6.83 6.75 -1.83
CA ARG A 130 6.52 6.82 -0.40
C ARG A 130 6.27 8.25 0.02
N PHE A 131 5.24 8.41 0.82
CA PHE A 131 4.83 9.70 1.35
C PHE A 131 4.62 9.62 2.86
N VAL A 132 4.74 10.78 3.49
CA VAL A 132 4.31 11.02 4.87
C VAL A 132 3.15 12.01 4.88
N ARG A 133 2.21 11.83 5.83
CA ARG A 133 1.09 12.75 6.00
C ARG A 133 1.60 14.12 6.45
N GLU A 134 0.96 15.17 5.93
CA GLU A 134 1.17 16.56 6.35
C GLU A 134 -0.05 17.09 7.11
#